data_AF-A0A7C8M2T8-F1
#
_entry.id   AF-A0A7C8M2T8-F1
#
_cell.length_a   1.000
_cell.length_b   1.000
_cell.length_c   1.000
_cell.angle_alpha   90.00
_cell.angle_beta   90.00
_cell.angle_gamma   90.00
#
_symmetry.space_group_name_H-M   'P 1'
#
loop_
_entity.id
_entity.type
_entity.pdbx_description
1 polymer ?
#
loop_
_entity_poly.entity_id
_entity_poly.type
_entity_poly.pdbx_seq_one_letter_code
_entity_poly.pdbx_strand_id
1 'polypeptide(L)'
;MPEFDITGKSLDKAEPPNKELFQYLVPTQIKGYNLRTKKWHDLNMDRVYPNTWNKKAFDTLVLDFETKELVEALVSKQIASQKSTDLIAGKGNGLIMLLHGGPGTGKTLTAESVAEIAGKPLYRVTCGDVGTKAEDVEKYLDSVLHLGKIWNCVVLLDEAEVFLEQRTLDNLQRNALVSVFLRVLEYHEGILILTSNRVGTFDEAFRSRIQIAIHYPALGAFQRLQIWNNFIDRLDSFKDDTVDIRDLRGHLEDLQKVEMNGRQIRNVITTARQYAEWKGEKMNYAYLKIVMEVASKFDAYSTRLKGGFTDDQLAQDEGVR
;
A
#
# COMPACT_ATOMS: atom_id res chain seq x y z
N MET A 1 40.72 -9.41 24.18
CA MET A 1 40.14 -10.27 23.12
C MET A 1 40.99 -11.52 23.05
N PRO A 2 40.41 -12.73 23.00
CA PRO A 2 41.20 -13.93 22.73
C PRO A 2 41.83 -13.78 21.33
N GLU A 3 43.12 -14.05 21.20
CA GLU A 3 43.80 -14.14 19.90
C GLU A 3 43.23 -15.37 19.17
N PHE A 4 42.40 -15.14 18.14
CA PHE A 4 41.92 -16.21 17.28
C PHE A 4 42.90 -16.40 16.13
N ASP A 5 43.50 -17.58 16.05
CA ASP A 5 44.36 -17.98 14.95
C ASP A 5 43.50 -18.31 13.72
N ILE A 6 43.36 -17.32 12.83
CA ILE A 6 42.67 -17.42 11.54
C ILE A 6 43.57 -18.00 10.43
N THR A 7 44.68 -18.67 10.77
CA THR A 7 45.56 -19.31 9.78
C THR A 7 44.96 -20.61 9.22
N GLY A 8 45.37 -20.98 8.00
CA GLY A 8 44.81 -22.09 7.22
C GLY A 8 44.77 -23.45 7.92
N LYS A 9 45.67 -23.71 8.88
CA LYS A 9 45.71 -24.99 9.63
C LYS A 9 44.47 -25.24 10.49
N SER A 10 43.78 -24.18 10.92
CA SER A 10 42.52 -24.26 11.66
C SER A 10 41.34 -24.61 10.75
N LEU A 11 41.39 -24.14 9.49
CA LEU A 11 40.37 -24.34 8.46
C LEU A 11 40.45 -25.71 7.75
N ASP A 12 41.58 -26.42 7.85
CA ASP A 12 41.81 -27.75 7.24
C ASP A 12 41.15 -28.91 8.00
N LYS A 13 40.61 -28.68 9.20
CA LYS A 13 39.93 -29.71 9.99
C LYS A 13 38.49 -29.88 9.49
N ALA A 14 38.11 -31.11 9.15
CA ALA A 14 36.75 -31.47 8.73
C ALA A 14 35.72 -31.50 9.88
N GLU A 15 36.17 -31.30 11.12
CA GLU A 15 35.30 -31.20 12.29
C GLU A 15 34.84 -29.74 12.46
N PRO A 16 33.53 -29.47 12.58
CA PRO A 16 33.06 -28.12 12.80
C PRO A 16 33.62 -27.57 14.13
N PRO A 17 34.00 -26.28 14.19
CA PRO A 17 34.40 -25.61 15.43
C PRO A 17 33.39 -25.86 16.55
N ASN A 18 33.88 -25.93 17.78
CA ASN A 18 33.08 -26.21 18.97
C ASN A 18 31.81 -25.33 18.99
N LYS A 19 30.65 -25.94 19.31
CA LYS A 19 29.29 -25.40 19.06
C LYS A 19 29.01 -24.00 19.64
N GLU A 20 29.86 -23.50 20.52
CA GLU A 20 29.63 -22.27 21.27
C GLU A 20 30.02 -20.99 20.53
N LEU A 21 30.89 -21.01 19.51
CA LEU A 21 31.25 -19.82 18.73
C LEU A 21 31.76 -20.19 17.31
N PHE A 22 30.83 -20.26 16.36
CA PHE A 22 31.14 -20.36 14.94
C PHE A 22 31.08 -18.95 14.31
N GLN A 23 32.24 -18.42 13.89
CA GLN A 23 32.32 -17.11 13.22
C GLN A 23 32.27 -17.30 11.69
N TYR A 24 31.30 -16.67 11.03
CA TYR A 24 31.24 -16.63 9.57
C TYR A 24 32.00 -15.41 9.05
N LEU A 25 32.96 -15.63 8.15
CA LEU A 25 33.50 -14.57 7.31
C LEU A 25 32.49 -14.28 6.19
N VAL A 26 31.73 -13.20 6.35
CA VAL A 26 30.80 -12.71 5.33
C VAL A 26 31.39 -11.47 4.64
N PRO A 27 31.08 -11.22 3.36
CA PRO A 27 31.42 -9.95 2.71
C PRO A 27 30.88 -8.78 3.53
N THR A 28 31.60 -7.65 3.58
CA THR A 28 31.13 -6.44 4.30
C THR A 28 29.88 -5.83 3.64
N GLN A 29 29.63 -6.17 2.37
CA GLN A 29 28.49 -5.73 1.59
C GLN A 29 27.80 -6.88 0.87
N ILE A 30 26.47 -6.81 0.80
CA ILE A 30 25.63 -7.71 -0.01
C ILE A 30 24.79 -6.91 -0.99
N LYS A 31 24.37 -7.54 -2.10
CA LYS A 31 23.40 -6.93 -3.01
C LYS A 31 21.99 -7.05 -2.43
N GLY A 32 21.32 -5.93 -2.28
CA GLY A 32 19.90 -5.86 -1.92
C GLY A 32 19.09 -5.17 -3.01
N TYR A 33 17.87 -5.65 -3.23
CA TYR A 33 16.95 -5.01 -4.16
C TYR A 33 16.00 -4.07 -3.42
N ASN A 34 15.96 -2.81 -3.81
CA ASN A 34 15.03 -1.84 -3.24
C ASN A 34 13.68 -1.95 -3.95
N LEU A 35 12.67 -2.50 -3.26
CA LEU A 35 11.32 -2.72 -3.79
C LEU A 35 10.59 -1.43 -4.20
N ARG A 36 10.98 -0.28 -3.66
CA ARG A 36 10.39 1.02 -3.99
C ARG A 36 11.00 1.64 -5.23
N THR A 37 12.33 1.68 -5.30
CA THR A 37 13.06 2.30 -6.43
C THR A 37 13.33 1.33 -7.57
N LYS A 38 13.12 0.03 -7.35
CA LYS A 38 13.32 -1.08 -8.29
C LYS A 38 14.76 -1.17 -8.79
N LYS A 39 15.71 -0.96 -7.89
CA LYS A 39 17.15 -0.95 -8.17
C LYS A 39 17.91 -1.81 -7.19
N TRP A 40 18.98 -2.43 -7.69
CA TRP A 40 19.96 -3.11 -6.86
C TRP A 40 20.89 -2.09 -6.20
N HIS A 41 21.17 -2.30 -4.92
CA HIS A 41 22.06 -1.49 -4.11
C HIS A 41 23.02 -2.38 -3.32
N ASP A 42 24.21 -1.86 -3.03
CA ASP A 42 25.12 -2.46 -2.06
C ASP A 42 24.67 -2.08 -0.64
N LEU A 43 24.40 -3.10 0.18
CA LEU A 43 23.96 -2.95 1.56
C LEU A 43 25.08 -3.41 2.49
N ASN A 44 25.41 -2.59 3.48
CA ASN A 44 26.37 -2.98 4.52
C ASN A 44 25.76 -4.06 5.41
N MET A 45 26.45 -5.19 5.56
CA MET A 45 25.98 -6.33 6.36
C MET A 45 25.67 -5.94 7.81
N ASP A 46 26.46 -5.06 8.41
CA ASP A 46 26.29 -4.60 9.79
C ASP A 46 25.00 -3.79 10.02
N ARG A 47 24.30 -3.41 8.94
CA ARG A 47 23.02 -2.66 9.00
C ARG A 47 21.83 -3.51 8.57
N VAL A 48 22.00 -4.82 8.40
CA VAL A 48 20.91 -5.74 8.08
C VAL A 48 20.38 -6.34 9.37
N TYR A 49 19.10 -6.09 9.66
CA TYR A 49 18.42 -6.63 10.84
C TYR A 49 16.99 -7.06 10.46
N PRO A 50 16.37 -7.97 11.24
CA PRO A 50 15.00 -8.38 11.02
C PRO A 50 14.04 -7.19 11.03
N ASN A 51 13.09 -7.16 10.09
CA ASN A 51 12.09 -6.11 10.03
C ASN A 51 11.13 -6.19 11.23
N THR A 52 10.74 -5.02 11.77
CA THR A 52 9.71 -4.93 12.82
C THR A 52 8.38 -4.57 12.15
N TRP A 53 7.48 -5.54 12.07
CA TRP A 53 6.17 -5.38 11.42
C TRP A 53 5.16 -4.68 12.32
N ASN A 54 4.46 -3.67 11.80
CA ASN A 54 3.39 -2.97 12.49
C ASN A 54 2.05 -3.70 12.34
N LYS A 55 1.83 -4.74 13.17
CA LYS A 55 0.60 -5.53 13.15
C LYS A 55 -0.68 -4.74 13.47
N LYS A 56 -0.56 -3.55 14.06
CA LYS A 56 -1.68 -2.64 14.37
C LYS A 56 -1.96 -1.63 13.25
N ALA A 57 -1.23 -1.66 12.15
CA ALA A 57 -1.44 -0.72 11.04
C ALA A 57 -2.88 -0.77 10.51
N PHE A 58 -3.46 -1.97 10.45
CA PHE A 58 -4.79 -2.21 9.93
C PHE A 58 -5.91 -1.70 10.85
N ASP A 59 -5.66 -1.64 12.16
CA ASP A 59 -6.60 -1.06 13.14
C ASP A 59 -6.90 0.42 12.82
N THR A 60 -5.89 1.14 12.31
CA THR A 60 -5.99 2.57 11.98
C THR A 60 -6.77 2.86 10.70
N LEU A 61 -7.11 1.83 9.92
CA LEU A 61 -7.95 2.01 8.73
C LEU A 61 -9.39 2.27 9.15
N VAL A 62 -10.05 3.19 8.46
CA VAL A 62 -11.47 3.46 8.68
C VAL A 62 -12.29 2.59 7.74
N LEU A 63 -12.51 1.36 8.18
CA LEU A 63 -13.36 0.33 7.58
C LEU A 63 -14.27 -0.25 8.68
N ASP A 64 -15.41 -0.79 8.29
CA ASP A 64 -16.27 -1.54 9.20
C ASP A 64 -15.57 -2.79 9.74
N PHE A 65 -16.05 -3.27 10.89
CA PHE A 65 -15.42 -4.35 11.62
C PHE A 65 -15.45 -5.66 10.81
N GLU A 66 -16.57 -5.95 10.16
CA GLU A 66 -16.80 -7.16 9.37
C GLU A 66 -15.83 -7.24 8.18
N THR A 67 -15.62 -6.13 7.47
CA THR A 67 -14.64 -6.06 6.39
C THR A 67 -13.22 -6.27 6.90
N LYS A 68 -12.88 -5.71 8.06
CA LYS A 68 -11.55 -5.90 8.66
C LYS A 68 -11.31 -7.36 9.04
N GLU A 69 -12.25 -7.95 9.77
CA GLU A 69 -12.21 -9.35 10.19
C GLU A 69 -12.08 -10.31 9.00
N LEU A 70 -12.87 -10.06 7.93
CA LEU A 70 -12.81 -10.86 6.72
C LEU A 70 -11.43 -10.79 6.03
N VAL A 71 -10.84 -9.60 5.90
CA VAL A 71 -9.50 -9.44 5.32
C VAL A 71 -8.45 -10.16 6.16
N GLU A 72 -8.49 -10.00 7.49
CA GLU A 72 -7.56 -10.69 8.39
C GLU A 72 -7.67 -12.21 8.31
N ALA A 73 -8.90 -12.73 8.24
CA ALA A 73 -9.15 -14.16 8.08
C ALA A 73 -8.60 -14.70 6.76
N LEU A 74 -8.82 -13.99 5.65
CA LEU A 74 -8.32 -14.38 4.32
C LEU A 74 -6.79 -14.36 4.28
N VAL A 75 -6.16 -13.30 4.81
CA VAL A 75 -4.70 -13.16 4.85
C VAL A 75 -4.08 -14.25 5.74
N SER A 76 -4.66 -14.51 6.91
CA SER A 76 -4.19 -15.54 7.84
C SER A 76 -4.29 -16.94 7.24
N LYS A 77 -5.41 -17.26 6.58
CA LYS A 77 -5.59 -18.53 5.86
C LYS A 77 -4.57 -18.69 4.73
N GLN A 78 -4.31 -17.62 3.97
CA GLN A 78 -3.31 -17.65 2.90
C GLN A 78 -1.91 -17.95 3.43
N ILE A 79 -1.52 -17.34 4.54
CA ILE A 79 -0.23 -17.59 5.18
C ILE A 79 -0.13 -19.02 5.71
N ALA A 80 -1.21 -19.57 6.26
CA ALA A 80 -1.26 -20.96 6.73
C ALA A 80 -1.18 -21.97 5.57
N SER A 81 -1.90 -21.72 4.48
CA SER A 81 -1.90 -22.58 3.28
C SER A 81 -0.51 -22.67 2.66
N GLN A 82 0.25 -21.58 2.60
CA GLN A 82 1.62 -21.59 2.08
C GLN A 82 2.60 -22.41 2.95
N LYS A 83 2.29 -22.63 4.23
CA LYS A 83 3.09 -23.50 5.12
C LYS A 83 2.70 -24.97 5.01
N SER A 84 1.46 -25.26 4.61
CA SER A 84 0.95 -26.61 4.41
C SER A 84 1.31 -27.07 3.00
N THR A 85 2.47 -27.71 2.84
CA THR A 85 3.04 -28.19 1.57
C THR A 85 2.26 -29.34 0.91
N ASP A 86 0.93 -29.41 1.05
CA ASP A 86 0.14 -30.59 0.64
C ASP A 86 -0.80 -30.34 -0.54
N LEU A 87 -0.46 -31.05 -1.62
CA LEU A 87 -1.33 -31.85 -2.50
C LEU A 87 -2.48 -31.13 -3.23
N ILE A 88 -2.12 -30.19 -4.11
CA ILE A 88 -2.47 -30.16 -5.55
C ILE A 88 -1.80 -28.90 -6.10
N ALA A 89 -0.69 -29.07 -6.81
CA ALA A 89 -0.08 -27.99 -7.56
C ALA A 89 -0.95 -27.65 -8.77
N GLY A 90 -1.34 -26.38 -8.93
CA GLY A 90 -1.64 -25.85 -10.26
C GLY A 90 -2.89 -25.00 -10.47
N LYS A 91 -3.77 -24.75 -9.48
CA LYS A 91 -4.91 -23.82 -9.68
C LYS A 91 -5.31 -23.05 -8.43
N GLY A 92 -5.23 -21.71 -8.49
CA GLY A 92 -6.13 -20.80 -7.75
C GLY A 92 -5.92 -20.59 -6.25
N ASN A 93 -4.74 -20.91 -5.69
CA ASN A 93 -4.47 -20.71 -4.26
C ASN A 93 -3.96 -19.30 -3.90
N GLY A 94 -4.06 -18.33 -4.81
CA GLY A 94 -3.72 -16.93 -4.52
C GLY A 94 -4.88 -16.18 -3.86
N LEU A 95 -4.56 -15.27 -2.93
CA LEU A 95 -5.51 -14.30 -2.41
C LEU A 95 -5.49 -13.07 -3.32
N ILE A 96 -6.55 -12.89 -4.11
CA ILE A 96 -6.70 -11.73 -5.00
C ILE A 96 -7.77 -10.80 -4.44
N MET A 97 -7.35 -9.59 -4.07
CA MET A 97 -8.20 -8.54 -3.51
C MET A 97 -8.31 -7.37 -4.48
N LEU A 98 -9.51 -6.85 -4.67
CA LEU A 98 -9.74 -5.60 -5.38
C LEU A 98 -10.17 -4.51 -4.38
N LEU A 99 -9.44 -3.41 -4.34
CA LEU A 99 -9.78 -2.22 -3.55
C LEU A 99 -10.23 -1.13 -4.50
N HIS A 100 -11.44 -0.62 -4.33
CA HIS A 100 -11.98 0.35 -5.28
C HIS A 100 -12.76 1.48 -4.65
N GLY A 101 -12.79 2.64 -5.31
CA GLY A 101 -13.46 3.84 -4.81
C GLY A 101 -12.68 5.11 -5.15
N GLY A 102 -13.11 6.25 -4.61
CA GLY A 102 -12.50 7.55 -4.93
C GLY A 102 -11.02 7.71 -4.54
N PRO A 103 -10.31 8.71 -5.08
CA PRO A 103 -8.94 8.98 -4.70
C PRO A 103 -8.84 9.39 -3.22
N GLY A 104 -7.78 8.95 -2.53
CA GLY A 104 -7.50 9.35 -1.14
C GLY A 104 -8.41 8.73 -0.07
N THR A 105 -9.19 7.69 -0.40
CA THR A 105 -10.09 6.99 0.55
C THR A 105 -9.41 5.89 1.39
N GLY A 106 -8.14 5.58 1.14
CA GLY A 106 -7.38 4.64 1.95
C GLY A 106 -6.96 3.34 1.26
N LYS A 107 -7.32 3.10 -0.01
CA LYS A 107 -6.98 1.88 -0.77
C LYS A 107 -5.52 1.46 -0.66
N THR A 108 -4.57 2.36 -0.98
CA THR A 108 -3.13 2.07 -0.91
C THR A 108 -2.67 1.79 0.53
N LEU A 109 -3.24 2.50 1.52
CA LEU A 109 -2.93 2.30 2.94
C LEU A 109 -3.42 0.92 3.42
N THR A 110 -4.54 0.44 2.90
CA THR A 110 -5.02 -0.92 3.15
C THR A 110 -4.04 -1.95 2.62
N ALA A 111 -3.52 -1.78 1.40
CA ALA A 111 -2.53 -2.69 0.84
C ALA A 111 -1.24 -2.73 1.67
N GLU A 112 -0.76 -1.57 2.12
CA GLU A 112 0.37 -1.46 3.05
C GLU A 112 0.09 -2.19 4.37
N SER A 113 -1.10 -2.01 4.94
CA SER A 113 -1.49 -2.63 6.21
C SER A 113 -1.66 -4.15 6.10
N VAL A 114 -2.17 -4.65 4.96
CA VAL A 114 -2.23 -6.09 4.67
C VAL A 114 -0.83 -6.70 4.62
N ALA A 115 0.14 -6.01 4.01
CA ALA A 115 1.53 -6.45 3.98
C ALA A 115 2.15 -6.51 5.38
N GLU A 116 1.88 -5.51 6.22
CA GLU A 116 2.30 -5.47 7.63
C GLU A 116 1.71 -6.64 8.44
N ILE A 117 0.40 -6.89 8.36
CA ILE A 117 -0.24 -8.05 9.02
C ILE A 117 0.33 -9.36 8.50
N ALA A 118 0.53 -9.47 7.18
CA ALA A 118 1.08 -10.67 6.58
C ALA A 118 2.55 -10.91 6.96
N GLY A 119 3.25 -9.88 7.42
CA GLY A 119 4.69 -9.95 7.71
C GLY A 119 5.50 -10.14 6.44
N LYS A 120 5.05 -9.53 5.34
CA LYS A 120 5.62 -9.68 4.00
C LYS A 120 5.93 -8.32 3.41
N PRO A 121 7.01 -8.16 2.61
CA PRO A 121 7.27 -6.91 1.94
C PRO A 121 6.17 -6.57 0.92
N LEU A 122 5.96 -5.28 0.66
CA LEU A 122 5.04 -4.80 -0.37
C LEU A 122 5.80 -4.47 -1.66
N TYR A 123 5.51 -5.20 -2.74
CA TYR A 123 6.01 -4.90 -4.10
C TYR A 123 4.95 -4.08 -4.84
N ARG A 124 5.18 -2.77 -4.99
CA ARG A 124 4.24 -1.87 -5.69
C ARG A 124 4.59 -1.74 -7.18
N VAL A 125 3.57 -1.91 -8.01
CA VAL A 125 3.58 -1.65 -9.45
C VAL A 125 2.52 -0.61 -9.75
N THR A 126 2.87 0.33 -10.61
CA THR A 126 1.99 1.36 -11.13
C THR A 126 1.92 1.25 -12.64
N CYS A 127 0.87 1.76 -13.28
CA CYS A 127 0.73 1.75 -14.74
C CYS A 127 1.93 2.37 -15.48
N GLY A 128 2.64 3.33 -14.86
CA GLY A 128 3.85 3.91 -15.43
C GLY A 128 5.03 2.94 -15.54
N ASP A 129 5.01 1.83 -14.79
CA ASP A 129 6.10 0.84 -14.80
C ASP A 129 5.95 -0.23 -15.89
N VAL A 130 4.72 -0.45 -16.37
CA VAL A 130 4.34 -1.65 -17.15
C VAL A 130 4.49 -1.41 -18.66
N GLY A 131 4.56 -0.14 -19.09
CA GLY A 131 4.61 0.25 -20.50
C GLY A 131 3.22 0.28 -21.15
N THR A 132 3.17 0.54 -22.47
CA THR A 132 1.91 0.69 -23.23
C THR A 132 1.65 -0.43 -24.23
N LYS A 133 2.64 -1.28 -24.52
CA LYS A 133 2.53 -2.40 -25.46
C LYS A 133 2.25 -3.69 -24.71
N ALA A 134 1.36 -4.53 -25.24
CA ALA A 134 0.95 -5.78 -24.59
C ALA A 134 2.12 -6.74 -24.30
N GLU A 135 3.08 -6.87 -25.22
CA GLU A 135 4.25 -7.74 -25.03
C GLU A 135 5.17 -7.25 -23.90
N ASP A 136 5.38 -5.94 -23.78
CA ASP A 136 6.20 -5.34 -22.73
C ASP A 136 5.51 -5.52 -21.37
N VAL A 137 4.18 -5.36 -21.37
CA VAL A 137 3.33 -5.54 -20.19
C VAL A 137 3.36 -6.99 -19.70
N GLU A 138 3.22 -7.97 -20.60
CA GLU A 138 3.27 -9.39 -20.26
C GLU A 138 4.62 -9.74 -19.62
N LYS A 139 5.73 -9.40 -20.28
CA LYS A 139 7.08 -9.66 -19.76
C LYS A 139 7.33 -9.01 -18.40
N TYR A 140 6.87 -7.78 -18.23
CA TYR A 140 7.05 -7.05 -16.98
C TYR A 140 6.20 -7.65 -15.84
N LEU A 141 4.92 -7.94 -16.10
CA LEU A 141 4.05 -8.56 -15.10
C LEU A 141 4.51 -9.96 -14.72
N ASP A 142 4.95 -10.77 -15.68
CA ASP A 142 5.54 -12.09 -15.40
C ASP A 142 6.76 -11.96 -14.49
N SER A 143 7.64 -10.99 -14.77
CA SER A 143 8.81 -10.71 -13.93
C SER A 143 8.40 -10.28 -12.52
N VAL A 144 7.42 -9.38 -12.38
CA VAL A 144 6.90 -8.93 -11.09
C VAL A 144 6.32 -10.10 -10.30
N LEU A 145 5.49 -10.94 -10.91
CA LEU A 145 4.89 -12.08 -10.23
C LEU A 145 5.94 -13.11 -9.82
N HIS A 146 6.92 -13.36 -10.69
CA HIS A 146 8.03 -14.25 -10.39
C HIS A 146 8.85 -13.75 -9.19
N LEU A 147 9.21 -12.45 -9.17
CA LEU A 147 9.88 -11.82 -8.04
C LEU A 147 9.02 -11.81 -6.78
N GLY A 148 7.72 -11.55 -6.92
CA GLY A 148 6.76 -11.59 -5.82
C GLY A 148 6.69 -12.96 -5.17
N LYS A 149 6.80 -14.03 -5.95
CA LYS A 149 6.90 -15.41 -5.46
C LYS A 149 8.23 -15.68 -4.77
N ILE A 150 9.36 -15.36 -5.42
CA ILE A 150 10.71 -15.63 -4.86
C ILE A 150 10.93 -14.89 -3.55
N TRP A 151 10.53 -13.61 -3.48
CA TRP A 151 10.71 -12.78 -2.29
C TRP A 151 9.55 -12.90 -1.29
N ASN A 152 8.53 -13.70 -1.61
CA ASN A 152 7.35 -13.91 -0.79
C ASN A 152 6.68 -12.59 -0.37
N CYS A 153 6.41 -11.72 -1.34
CA CYS A 153 5.86 -10.38 -1.15
C CYS A 153 4.33 -10.36 -1.32
N VAL A 154 3.69 -9.33 -0.77
CA VAL A 154 2.40 -8.86 -1.26
C VAL A 154 2.65 -8.04 -2.52
N VAL A 155 1.98 -8.37 -3.63
CA VAL A 155 2.06 -7.58 -4.87
C VAL A 155 0.89 -6.61 -4.89
N LEU A 156 1.19 -5.33 -5.08
CA LEU A 156 0.20 -4.27 -5.27
C LEU A 156 0.27 -3.77 -6.70
N LEU A 157 -0.81 -3.93 -7.45
CA LEU A 157 -1.01 -3.26 -8.74
C LEU A 157 -1.91 -2.05 -8.50
N ASP A 158 -1.30 -0.89 -8.45
CA ASP A 158 -1.95 0.37 -8.14
C ASP A 158 -2.45 1.04 -9.41
N GLU A 159 -3.68 1.56 -9.38
CA GLU A 159 -4.36 2.21 -10.51
C GLU A 159 -4.54 1.26 -11.72
N ALA A 160 -4.95 0.02 -11.47
CA ALA A 160 -5.09 -1.04 -12.46
C ALA A 160 -6.28 -0.89 -13.43
N GLU A 161 -6.90 0.30 -13.50
CA GLU A 161 -8.10 0.58 -14.32
C GLU A 161 -7.89 0.27 -15.80
N VAL A 162 -6.70 0.58 -16.34
CA VAL A 162 -6.35 0.27 -17.74
C VAL A 162 -6.45 -1.22 -18.06
N PHE A 163 -6.10 -2.08 -17.10
CA PHE A 163 -6.08 -3.54 -17.26
C PHE A 163 -7.42 -4.21 -16.94
N LEU A 164 -8.28 -3.53 -16.19
CA LEU A 164 -9.54 -4.09 -15.71
C LEU A 164 -10.77 -3.68 -16.53
N GLU A 165 -10.64 -2.64 -17.36
CA GLU A 165 -11.74 -2.08 -18.14
C GLU A 165 -12.22 -3.03 -19.26
N GLN A 166 -13.50 -2.92 -19.59
CA GLN A 166 -14.24 -3.80 -20.49
C GLN A 166 -13.61 -3.85 -21.88
N ARG A 167 -13.55 -5.07 -22.44
CA ARG A 167 -13.11 -5.29 -23.82
C ARG A 167 -14.09 -4.65 -24.81
N THR A 168 -13.56 -3.94 -25.79
CA THR A 168 -14.34 -3.32 -26.88
C THR A 168 -13.89 -3.87 -28.23
N LEU A 169 -14.79 -3.97 -29.20
CA LEU A 169 -14.46 -4.52 -30.54
C LEU A 169 -13.38 -3.68 -31.25
N ASP A 170 -13.33 -2.39 -30.96
CA ASP A 170 -12.53 -1.42 -31.71
C ASP A 170 -11.10 -1.27 -31.16
N ASN A 171 -10.79 -1.87 -30.00
CA ASN A 171 -9.49 -1.69 -29.33
C ASN A 171 -8.76 -3.02 -29.07
N LEU A 172 -8.20 -3.58 -30.14
CA LEU A 172 -7.44 -4.83 -30.10
C LEU A 172 -6.23 -4.79 -29.14
N GLN A 173 -5.50 -3.66 -29.09
CA GLN A 173 -4.32 -3.52 -28.22
C GLN A 173 -4.71 -3.62 -26.74
N ARG A 174 -5.78 -2.96 -26.35
CA ARG A 174 -6.33 -3.04 -25.00
C ARG A 174 -6.85 -4.44 -24.68
N ASN A 175 -7.58 -5.07 -25.60
CA ASN A 175 -8.08 -6.43 -25.37
C ASN A 175 -6.95 -7.44 -25.16
N ALA A 176 -5.81 -7.25 -25.82
CA ALA A 176 -4.60 -8.03 -25.57
C ALA A 176 -4.09 -7.80 -24.12
N LEU A 177 -4.04 -6.55 -23.64
CA LEU A 177 -3.66 -6.23 -22.26
C LEU A 177 -4.58 -6.90 -21.24
N VAL A 178 -5.90 -6.80 -21.42
CA VAL A 178 -6.89 -7.44 -20.55
C VAL A 178 -6.70 -8.96 -20.53
N SER A 179 -6.42 -9.56 -21.70
CA SER A 179 -6.22 -11.02 -21.83
C SER A 179 -4.94 -11.49 -21.14
N VAL A 180 -3.84 -10.76 -21.29
CA VAL A 180 -2.58 -10.99 -20.55
C VAL A 180 -2.85 -10.89 -19.05
N PHE A 181 -3.58 -9.87 -18.63
CA PHE A 181 -3.86 -9.64 -17.22
C PHE A 181 -4.70 -10.75 -16.58
N LEU A 182 -5.74 -11.25 -17.26
CA LEU A 182 -6.54 -12.39 -16.80
C LEU A 182 -5.68 -13.66 -16.59
N ARG A 183 -4.70 -13.89 -17.46
CA ARG A 183 -3.76 -15.02 -17.34
C ARG A 183 -2.87 -14.86 -16.10
N VAL A 184 -2.31 -13.67 -15.92
CA VAL A 184 -1.47 -13.29 -14.77
C VAL A 184 -2.21 -13.53 -13.44
N LEU A 185 -3.49 -13.15 -13.37
CA LEU A 185 -4.32 -13.40 -12.18
C LEU A 185 -4.56 -14.89 -11.91
N GLU A 186 -4.75 -15.70 -12.96
CA GLU A 186 -5.07 -17.12 -12.82
C GLU A 186 -3.93 -17.95 -12.22
N TYR A 187 -2.68 -17.57 -12.49
CA TYR A 187 -1.48 -18.27 -12.03
C TYR A 187 -0.85 -17.67 -10.77
N HIS A 188 -1.44 -16.62 -10.17
CA HIS A 188 -0.88 -16.03 -8.97
C HIS A 188 -1.15 -16.90 -7.73
N GLU A 189 -0.09 -17.22 -6.98
CA GLU A 189 -0.12 -18.09 -5.79
C GLU A 189 0.11 -17.31 -4.47
N GLY A 190 0.28 -15.99 -4.55
CA GLY A 190 0.57 -15.10 -3.42
C GLY A 190 -0.62 -14.26 -2.98
N ILE A 191 -0.34 -13.12 -2.34
CA ILE A 191 -1.34 -12.09 -2.06
C ILE A 191 -1.17 -11.00 -3.11
N LEU A 192 -2.20 -10.81 -3.93
CA LEU A 192 -2.26 -9.78 -4.95
C LEU A 192 -3.38 -8.80 -4.63
N ILE A 193 -3.03 -7.53 -4.58
CA ILE A 193 -3.97 -6.44 -4.30
C ILE A 193 -4.01 -5.53 -5.52
N LEU A 194 -5.22 -5.31 -6.03
CA LEU A 194 -5.49 -4.40 -7.14
C LEU A 194 -6.16 -3.15 -6.56
N THR A 195 -5.76 -1.96 -7.02
CA THR A 195 -6.54 -0.74 -6.75
C THR A 195 -7.14 -0.20 -8.03
N SER A 196 -8.35 0.32 -7.95
CA SER A 196 -8.98 1.04 -9.05
C SER A 196 -9.78 2.24 -8.55
N ASN A 197 -9.84 3.29 -9.36
CA ASN A 197 -10.76 4.40 -9.14
C ASN A 197 -12.04 4.28 -9.99
N ARG A 198 -12.08 3.31 -10.91
CA ARG A 198 -13.13 3.13 -11.93
C ARG A 198 -13.61 1.68 -11.92
N VAL A 199 -14.85 1.46 -11.49
CA VAL A 199 -15.43 0.11 -11.32
C VAL A 199 -16.61 -0.16 -12.22
N GLY A 200 -17.33 0.89 -12.62
CA GLY A 200 -18.49 0.75 -13.48
C GLY A 200 -18.18 0.22 -14.88
N THR A 201 -16.90 0.20 -15.28
CA THR A 201 -16.45 -0.24 -16.60
C THR A 201 -15.70 -1.58 -16.58
N PHE A 202 -15.78 -2.39 -15.53
CA PHE A 202 -15.00 -3.63 -15.44
C PHE A 202 -15.45 -4.76 -16.37
N ASP A 203 -14.47 -5.50 -16.91
CA ASP A 203 -14.72 -6.76 -17.62
C ASP A 203 -15.23 -7.84 -16.64
N GLU A 204 -16.34 -8.48 -16.98
CA GLU A 204 -16.98 -9.50 -16.14
C GLU A 204 -16.05 -10.68 -15.84
N ALA A 205 -15.08 -10.98 -16.73
CA ALA A 205 -14.14 -12.08 -16.55
C ALA A 205 -13.29 -11.96 -15.27
N PHE A 206 -13.09 -10.74 -14.74
CA PHE A 206 -12.35 -10.50 -13.50
C PHE A 206 -13.11 -10.94 -12.25
N ARG A 207 -14.45 -10.93 -12.27
CA ARG A 207 -15.27 -11.28 -11.09
C ARG A 207 -15.00 -12.71 -10.60
N SER A 208 -14.72 -13.62 -11.53
CA SER A 208 -14.41 -15.02 -11.21
C SER A 208 -13.03 -15.24 -10.59
N ARG A 209 -12.10 -14.28 -10.71
CA ARG A 209 -10.71 -14.37 -10.25
C ARG A 209 -10.45 -13.53 -9.00
N ILE A 210 -11.31 -12.57 -8.70
CA ILE A 210 -11.22 -11.72 -7.51
C ILE A 210 -11.95 -12.41 -6.36
N GLN A 211 -11.24 -12.70 -5.28
CA GLN A 211 -11.82 -13.38 -4.11
C GLN A 211 -12.66 -12.43 -3.26
N ILE A 212 -12.22 -11.17 -3.16
CA ILE A 212 -12.96 -10.11 -2.46
C ILE A 212 -12.75 -8.77 -3.16
N ALA A 213 -13.85 -8.03 -3.33
CA ALA A 213 -13.84 -6.64 -3.75
C ALA A 213 -14.33 -5.76 -2.60
N ILE A 214 -13.50 -4.81 -2.18
CA ILE A 214 -13.77 -3.89 -1.07
C ILE A 214 -14.01 -2.50 -1.64
N HIS A 215 -15.22 -1.98 -1.40
CA HIS A 215 -15.61 -0.64 -1.80
C HIS A 215 -15.24 0.40 -0.73
N TYR A 216 -14.59 1.47 -1.16
CA TYR A 216 -14.23 2.64 -0.37
C TYR A 216 -15.09 3.83 -0.80
N PRO A 217 -16.25 4.05 -0.14
CA PRO A 217 -17.10 5.18 -0.45
C PRO A 217 -16.41 6.51 -0.11
N ALA A 218 -17.01 7.61 -0.57
CA ALA A 218 -16.64 8.93 -0.09
C ALA A 218 -16.73 8.99 1.44
N LEU A 219 -15.77 9.68 2.07
CA LEU A 219 -15.69 9.73 3.53
C LEU A 219 -16.80 10.63 4.08
N GLY A 220 -17.67 10.07 4.91
CA GLY A 220 -18.62 10.84 5.72
C GLY A 220 -17.96 11.56 6.89
N ALA A 221 -18.71 12.41 7.58
CA ALA A 221 -18.21 13.18 8.73
C ALA A 221 -17.62 12.27 9.81
N PHE A 222 -18.31 11.17 10.15
CA PHE A 222 -17.82 10.21 11.13
C PHE A 222 -16.49 9.57 10.71
N GLN A 223 -16.34 9.15 9.45
CA GLN A 223 -15.09 8.59 8.96
C GLN A 223 -13.95 9.62 8.99
N ARG A 224 -14.23 10.88 8.64
CA ARG A 224 -13.24 11.97 8.74
C ARG A 224 -12.83 12.24 10.18
N LEU A 225 -13.77 12.20 11.14
CA LEU A 225 -13.47 12.30 12.57
C LEU A 225 -12.49 11.20 13.01
N GLN A 226 -12.74 9.95 12.62
CA GLN A 226 -11.83 8.83 12.91
C GLN A 226 -10.44 9.05 12.31
N ILE A 227 -10.36 9.53 11.06
CA ILE A 227 -9.07 9.84 10.41
C ILE A 227 -8.32 10.95 11.16
N TRP A 228 -9.01 12.03 11.55
CA TRP A 228 -8.42 13.12 12.33
C TRP A 228 -7.88 12.62 13.67
N ASN A 229 -8.67 11.82 14.40
CA ASN A 229 -8.23 11.19 15.64
C ASN A 229 -6.96 10.35 15.42
N ASN A 230 -6.95 9.48 14.40
CA ASN A 230 -5.79 8.63 14.11
C ASN A 230 -4.52 9.43 13.83
N PHE A 231 -4.64 10.57 13.13
CA PHE A 231 -3.48 11.44 12.90
C PHE A 231 -3.04 12.17 14.19
N ILE A 232 -3.97 12.66 14.99
CA ILE A 232 -3.67 13.37 16.23
C ILE A 232 -3.05 12.41 17.26
N ASP A 233 -3.61 11.21 17.44
CA ASP A 233 -3.05 10.18 18.32
C ASP A 233 -1.64 9.78 17.90
N ARG A 234 -1.39 9.74 16.59
CA ARG A 234 -0.05 9.50 16.06
C ARG A 234 0.91 10.64 16.41
N LEU A 235 0.49 11.90 16.27
CA LEU A 235 1.31 13.06 16.69
C LEU A 235 1.61 13.03 18.19
N ASP A 236 0.62 12.68 19.00
CA ASP A 236 0.71 12.54 20.46
C ASP A 236 1.71 11.42 20.85
N SER A 237 1.69 10.30 20.12
CA SER A 237 2.60 9.17 20.37
C SER A 237 4.09 9.51 20.20
N PHE A 238 4.41 10.51 19.37
CA PHE A 238 5.79 10.98 19.18
C PHE A 238 6.24 11.96 20.27
N LYS A 239 5.36 12.34 21.21
CA LYS A 239 5.59 13.36 22.24
C LYS A 239 6.18 14.64 21.63
N ASP A 240 5.62 15.04 20.49
CA ASP A 240 6.11 16.18 19.75
C ASP A 240 5.61 17.48 20.40
N ASP A 241 6.49 18.13 21.17
CA ASP A 241 6.19 19.40 21.83
C ASP A 241 5.89 20.55 20.85
N THR A 242 6.11 20.38 19.54
CA THR A 242 5.80 21.38 18.50
C THR A 242 4.31 21.44 18.13
N VAL A 243 3.47 20.57 18.69
CA VAL A 243 2.03 20.52 18.40
C VAL A 243 1.20 20.71 19.67
N ASP A 244 0.20 21.59 19.63
CA ASP A 244 -0.80 21.72 20.68
C ASP A 244 -1.92 20.68 20.50
N ILE A 245 -1.66 19.45 20.95
CA ILE A 245 -2.59 18.32 20.84
C ILE A 245 -3.93 18.61 21.54
N ARG A 246 -3.91 19.34 22.66
CA ARG A 246 -5.12 19.64 23.42
C ARG A 246 -6.05 20.55 22.63
N ASP A 247 -5.50 21.59 22.00
CA ASP A 247 -6.26 22.50 21.14
C ASP A 247 -6.84 21.76 19.92
N LEU A 248 -6.05 20.89 19.27
CA LEU A 248 -6.52 20.09 18.13
C LEU A 248 -7.69 19.16 18.49
N ARG A 249 -7.58 18.44 19.62
CA ARG A 249 -8.67 17.57 20.12
C ARG A 249 -9.94 18.38 20.43
N GLY A 250 -9.80 19.61 20.91
CA GLY A 250 -10.93 20.52 21.19
C GLY A 250 -11.72 20.95 19.96
N HIS A 251 -11.13 20.87 18.76
CA HIS A 251 -11.74 21.33 17.50
C HIS A 251 -12.08 20.20 16.52
N LEU A 252 -12.09 18.94 16.98
CA LEU A 252 -12.43 17.78 16.16
C LEU A 252 -13.81 17.87 15.50
N GLU A 253 -14.78 18.45 16.20
CA GLU A 253 -16.14 18.64 15.67
C GLU A 253 -16.19 19.58 14.46
N ASP A 254 -15.29 20.56 14.40
CA ASP A 254 -15.18 21.47 13.25
C ASP A 254 -14.37 20.83 12.12
N LEU A 255 -13.29 20.14 12.46
CA LEU A 255 -12.43 19.43 11.51
C LEU A 255 -13.19 18.35 10.71
N GLN A 256 -14.14 17.64 11.33
CA GLN A 256 -14.94 16.62 10.63
C GLN A 256 -15.94 17.19 9.63
N LYS A 257 -16.39 18.45 9.80
CA LYS A 257 -17.38 19.09 8.92
C LYS A 257 -16.79 19.45 7.56
N VAL A 258 -15.49 19.69 7.50
CA VAL A 258 -14.78 20.03 6.26
C VAL A 258 -14.66 18.79 5.38
N GLU A 259 -15.22 18.86 4.17
CA GLU A 259 -15.20 17.76 3.21
C GLU A 259 -13.82 17.59 2.60
N MET A 260 -13.10 16.56 3.04
CA MET A 260 -11.76 16.23 2.58
C MET A 260 -11.55 14.72 2.57
N ASN A 261 -10.74 14.24 1.65
CA ASN A 261 -10.22 12.87 1.66
C ASN A 261 -9.03 12.72 2.62
N GLY A 262 -8.63 11.48 2.93
CA GLY A 262 -7.55 11.21 3.88
C GLY A 262 -6.18 11.75 3.44
N ARG A 263 -5.94 11.88 2.11
CA ARG A 263 -4.72 12.49 1.57
C ARG A 263 -4.71 14.00 1.81
N GLN A 264 -5.84 14.68 1.59
CA GLN A 264 -6.00 16.10 1.88
C GLN A 264 -5.80 16.38 3.37
N ILE A 265 -6.42 15.59 4.27
CA ILE A 265 -6.22 15.73 5.73
C ILE A 265 -4.74 15.64 6.10
N ARG A 266 -4.02 14.61 5.59
CA ARG A 266 -2.57 14.47 5.81
C ARG A 266 -1.78 15.68 5.32
N ASN A 267 -2.11 16.19 4.14
CA ASN A 267 -1.44 17.35 3.56
C ASN A 267 -1.69 18.62 4.39
N VAL A 268 -2.92 18.82 4.87
CA VAL A 268 -3.27 19.95 5.75
C VAL A 268 -2.42 19.91 7.02
N ILE A 269 -2.35 18.76 7.69
CA ILE A 269 -1.53 18.60 8.91
C ILE A 269 -0.05 18.88 8.63
N THR A 270 0.49 18.31 7.55
CA THR A 270 1.92 18.46 7.21
C THR A 270 2.26 19.92 6.91
N THR A 271 1.43 20.59 6.10
CA THR A 271 1.63 22.00 5.73
C THR A 271 1.43 22.92 6.93
N ALA A 272 0.44 22.67 7.78
CA ALA A 272 0.22 23.45 8.99
C ALA A 272 1.39 23.34 9.96
N ARG A 273 1.98 22.15 10.10
CA ARG A 273 3.17 21.92 10.91
C ARG A 273 4.37 22.71 10.40
N GLN A 274 4.64 22.64 9.09
CA GLN A 274 5.71 23.42 8.45
C GLN A 274 5.49 24.92 8.60
N TYR A 275 4.24 25.37 8.51
CA TYR A 275 3.91 26.79 8.65
C TYR A 275 4.12 27.30 10.09
N ALA A 276 3.70 26.51 11.09
CA ALA A 276 3.93 26.82 12.50
C ALA A 276 5.43 26.80 12.85
N GLU A 277 6.16 25.81 12.34
CA GLU A 277 7.62 25.70 12.52
C GLU A 277 8.35 26.92 11.95
N TRP A 278 7.98 27.38 10.74
CA TRP A 278 8.54 28.60 10.16
C TRP A 278 8.25 29.86 10.98
N LYS A 279 7.10 29.90 11.66
CA LYS A 279 6.74 30.97 12.60
C LYS A 279 7.43 30.85 13.96
N GLY A 280 8.06 29.72 14.27
CA GLY A 280 8.61 29.42 15.59
C GLY A 280 7.54 29.20 16.66
N GLU A 281 6.33 28.81 16.26
CA GLU A 281 5.19 28.59 17.15
C GLU A 281 4.76 27.12 17.13
N LYS A 282 3.96 26.72 18.13
CA LYS A 282 3.34 25.39 18.14
C LYS A 282 2.19 25.33 17.13
N MET A 283 2.09 24.24 16.39
CA MET A 283 0.94 24.00 15.51
C MET A 283 -0.33 23.81 16.35
N ASN A 284 -1.35 24.61 16.06
CA ASN A 284 -2.66 24.57 16.69
C ASN A 284 -3.77 24.59 15.61
N TYR A 285 -5.03 24.62 16.01
CA TYR A 285 -6.17 24.62 15.10
C TYR A 285 -6.19 25.83 14.16
N ALA A 286 -5.70 27.00 14.59
CA ALA A 286 -5.65 28.18 13.74
C ALA A 286 -4.77 27.95 12.50
N TYR A 287 -3.64 27.25 12.65
CA TYR A 287 -2.79 26.86 11.52
C TYR A 287 -3.50 25.88 10.57
N LEU A 288 -4.21 24.88 11.09
CA LEU A 288 -5.01 23.97 10.25
C LEU A 288 -6.09 24.74 9.48
N LYS A 289 -6.81 25.65 10.16
CA LYS A 289 -7.85 26.49 9.57
C LYS A 289 -7.33 27.32 8.39
N ILE A 290 -6.20 28.01 8.57
CA ILE A 290 -5.57 28.79 7.50
C ILE A 290 -5.25 27.91 6.28
N VAL A 291 -4.63 26.73 6.51
CA VAL A 291 -4.27 25.83 5.42
C VAL A 291 -5.50 25.27 4.69
N MET A 292 -6.55 24.90 5.44
CA MET A 292 -7.81 24.44 4.85
C MET A 292 -8.50 25.54 4.03
N GLU A 293 -8.52 26.79 4.51
CA GLU A 293 -9.08 27.94 3.78
C GLU A 293 -8.31 28.26 2.49
N VAL A 294 -6.98 28.04 2.48
CA VAL A 294 -6.18 28.19 1.27
C VAL A 294 -6.42 27.05 0.29
N ALA A 295 -6.46 25.81 0.78
CA ALA A 295 -6.70 24.63 -0.04
C ALA A 295 -8.10 24.64 -0.69
N SER A 296 -9.13 25.04 0.08
CA SER A 296 -10.52 25.07 -0.40
C SER A 296 -10.75 26.05 -1.56
N LYS A 297 -9.92 27.10 -1.71
CA LYS A 297 -9.99 28.01 -2.86
C LYS A 297 -9.69 27.30 -4.18
N PHE A 298 -8.76 26.35 -4.18
CA PHE A 298 -8.45 25.55 -5.36
C PHE A 298 -9.59 24.58 -5.68
N ASP A 299 -10.11 23.90 -4.66
CA ASP A 299 -11.22 22.95 -4.82
C ASP A 299 -12.48 23.67 -5.34
N ALA A 300 -12.82 24.83 -4.76
CA ALA A 300 -13.95 25.66 -5.22
C ALA A 300 -13.77 26.13 -6.68
N TYR A 301 -12.55 26.48 -7.08
CA TYR A 301 -12.24 26.82 -8.46
C TYR A 301 -12.43 25.63 -9.41
N SER A 302 -11.95 24.44 -9.02
CA SER A 302 -12.11 23.19 -9.78
C SER A 302 -13.58 22.80 -9.92
N THR A 303 -14.36 22.81 -8.84
CA THR A 303 -15.79 22.50 -8.85
C THR A 303 -16.57 23.48 -9.72
N ARG A 304 -16.20 24.77 -9.72
CA ARG A 304 -16.81 25.77 -10.61
C ARG A 304 -16.53 25.48 -12.08
N LEU A 305 -15.33 25.04 -12.43
CA LEU A 305 -15.01 24.61 -13.80
C LEU A 305 -15.82 23.39 -14.24
N LYS A 306 -16.23 22.55 -13.28
CA LYS A 306 -17.02 21.33 -13.48
C LYS A 306 -18.53 21.55 -13.34
N GLY A 307 -19.00 22.79 -13.47
CA GLY A 307 -20.44 23.11 -13.44
C GLY A 307 -21.10 22.96 -12.07
N GLY A 308 -20.32 22.92 -10.98
CA GLY A 308 -20.83 22.77 -9.62
C GLY A 308 -20.85 21.33 -9.10
N PHE A 309 -20.46 20.35 -9.92
CA PHE A 309 -20.41 18.94 -9.53
C PHE A 309 -19.03 18.54 -9.00
N THR A 310 -19.04 17.65 -8.01
CA THR A 310 -17.81 17.00 -7.51
C THR A 310 -17.34 15.90 -8.47
N ASP A 311 -16.05 15.57 -8.41
CA ASP A 311 -15.44 14.49 -9.21
C ASP A 311 -16.14 13.14 -8.98
N ASP A 312 -16.62 12.92 -7.76
CA ASP A 312 -17.36 11.73 -7.37
C ASP A 312 -18.75 11.67 -8.05
N GLN A 313 -19.46 12.79 -8.08
CA GLN A 313 -20.77 12.90 -8.71
C GLN A 313 -20.69 12.75 -10.24
N LEU A 314 -19.71 13.40 -10.87
CA LEU A 314 -19.50 13.27 -12.32
C LEU A 314 -19.15 11.82 -12.69
N ALA A 315 -18.26 11.19 -11.94
CA ALA A 315 -17.88 9.81 -12.21
C ALA A 315 -19.02 8.81 -11.97
N GLN A 316 -19.97 9.12 -11.07
CA GLN A 316 -21.18 8.32 -10.88
C GLN A 316 -22.18 8.52 -12.04
N ASP A 317 -22.36 9.76 -12.50
CA ASP A 317 -23.25 10.10 -13.64
C ASP A 317 -22.74 9.48 -14.95
N GLU A 318 -21.42 9.46 -15.16
CA GLU A 318 -20.76 8.83 -16.31
C GLU A 318 -20.72 7.28 -16.22
N GLY A 319 -21.23 6.68 -15.14
CA GLY A 319 -21.21 5.23 -14.94
C GLY A 319 -19.81 4.65 -14.77
N VAL A 320 -18.84 5.46 -14.37
CA VAL A 320 -17.44 5.07 -14.17
C VAL A 320 -17.21 4.56 -12.73
N ARG A 321 -18.08 4.92 -11.78
CA ARG A 321 -18.05 4.49 -10.38
C ARG A 321 -19.03 3.37 -10.05
#